data_AF-A0A961IXU1-F1
#
_entry.id   AF-A0A961IXU1-F1
#
_cell.length_a   1.000
_cell.length_b   1.000
_cell.length_c   1.000
_cell.angle_alpha   90.00
_cell.angle_beta   90.00
_cell.angle_gamma   90.00
#
_symmetry.space_group_name_H-M   'P 1'
#
loop_
_entity.id
_entity.type
_entity.pdbx_description
1 polymer ?
#
loop_
_entity_poly.entity_id
_entity_poly.type
_entity_poly.pdbx_seq_one_letter_code
_entity_poly.pdbx_strand_id
1 'polypeptide(L)'
;MQRDLVQLAQQVMGPGAADGAFDLGLGDAVLLRRSVPSAIEGTLYRPLICLILQGAKDVASGAVAVHCPAGHAIIVSHDLPVLSRITRASTA
;
A
#
# COMPACT_ATOMS: atom_id res chain seq x y z
N MET A 1 14.79 -7.65 -15.48
CA MET A 1 14.49 -8.10 -14.11
C MET A 1 15.29 -7.35 -13.03
N GLN A 2 16.64 -7.47 -12.96
CA GLN A 2 17.42 -6.79 -11.88
C GLN A 2 17.57 -5.27 -12.08
N ARG A 3 17.55 -4.78 -13.34
CA ARG A 3 17.57 -3.34 -13.66
C ARG A 3 16.26 -2.63 -13.29
N ASP A 4 15.14 -3.33 -13.42
CA ASP A 4 13.80 -2.75 -13.24
C ASP A 4 13.52 -2.44 -11.75
N LEU A 5 13.93 -3.35 -10.85
CA LEU A 5 13.83 -3.16 -9.39
C LEU A 5 14.68 -2.01 -8.86
N VAL A 6 15.89 -1.83 -9.40
CA VAL A 6 16.78 -0.71 -9.01
C VAL A 6 16.19 0.63 -9.44
N GLN A 7 15.64 0.70 -10.66
CA GLN A 7 14.99 1.90 -11.17
C GLN A 7 13.74 2.26 -10.36
N LEU A 8 12.94 1.27 -9.99
CA LEU A 8 11.79 1.46 -9.12
C LEU A 8 12.19 1.91 -7.71
N ALA A 9 13.24 1.32 -7.13
CA ALA A 9 13.76 1.77 -5.85
C ALA A 9 14.20 3.24 -5.89
N GLN A 10 14.84 3.68 -6.98
CA GLN A 10 15.22 5.08 -7.18
C GLN A 10 14.00 6.02 -7.29
N GLN A 11 12.92 5.58 -7.95
CA GLN A 11 11.68 6.36 -8.07
C GLN A 11 10.94 6.54 -6.75
N VAL A 12 11.08 5.59 -5.82
CA VAL A 12 10.28 5.53 -4.60
C VAL A 12 11.06 6.03 -3.38
N MET A 13 12.38 5.86 -3.37
CA MET A 13 13.25 6.22 -2.24
C MET A 13 13.99 7.57 -2.42
N GLY A 14 13.79 8.26 -3.54
CA GLY A 14 14.40 9.56 -3.78
C GLY A 14 13.71 10.68 -2.99
N PRO A 15 14.45 11.70 -2.52
CA PRO A 15 13.83 12.90 -1.96
C PRO A 15 12.91 13.55 -3.00
N GLY A 16 11.63 13.71 -2.66
CA GLY A 16 10.61 14.21 -3.59
C GLY A 16 10.06 13.14 -4.55
N ALA A 17 10.24 11.85 -4.24
CA ALA A 17 9.54 10.77 -4.94
C ALA A 17 8.03 11.06 -5.03
N ALA A 18 7.39 10.60 -6.10
CA ALA A 18 5.98 10.88 -6.33
C ALA A 18 5.09 9.97 -5.45
N ASP A 19 3.92 10.48 -5.09
CA ASP A 19 2.85 9.64 -4.56
C ASP A 19 2.16 8.92 -5.71
N GLY A 20 1.74 7.68 -5.47
CA GLY A 20 1.10 6.86 -6.50
C GLY A 20 1.28 5.37 -6.29
N ALA A 21 0.77 4.60 -7.25
CA ALA A 21 0.98 3.18 -7.35
C ALA A 21 2.02 2.90 -8.45
N PHE A 22 3.03 2.11 -8.11
CA PHE A 22 4.12 1.76 -8.99
C PHE A 22 4.16 0.25 -9.19
N ASP A 23 4.28 -0.19 -10.44
CA ASP A 23 4.41 -1.62 -10.77
C ASP A 23 5.77 -2.15 -10.28
N LEU A 24 5.74 -3.27 -9.55
CA LEU A 24 6.95 -3.93 -9.03
C LEU A 24 7.60 -4.90 -10.03
N GLY A 25 6.93 -5.21 -11.15
CA GLY A 25 7.36 -6.21 -12.13
C GLY A 25 7.26 -7.65 -11.60
N LEU A 26 6.45 -7.86 -10.56
CA LEU A 26 6.27 -9.13 -9.85
C LEU A 26 4.81 -9.59 -9.94
N GLY A 27 4.35 -9.92 -11.16
CA GLY A 27 2.93 -10.16 -11.43
C GLY A 27 2.13 -8.87 -11.26
N ASP A 28 0.96 -8.96 -10.61
CA ASP A 28 0.09 -7.80 -10.35
C ASP A 28 0.51 -6.98 -9.10
N ALA A 29 1.74 -7.19 -8.60
CA ALA A 29 2.22 -6.53 -7.39
C ALA A 29 2.50 -5.05 -7.63
N VAL A 30 1.92 -4.21 -6.79
CA VAL A 30 2.09 -2.76 -6.82
C VAL A 30 2.66 -2.26 -5.50
N LEU A 31 3.49 -1.22 -5.60
CA LEU A 31 3.95 -0.43 -4.48
C LEU A 31 3.13 0.86 -4.41
N LEU A 32 2.41 1.04 -3.32
CA LEU A 32 1.65 2.26 -3.07
C LEU A 32 2.45 3.19 -2.16
N ARG A 33 2.75 4.41 -2.63
CA ARG A 33 3.38 5.47 -1.84
C ARG A 33 2.40 6.62 -1.62
N ARG A 34 2.32 7.07 -0.37
CA ARG A 34 1.70 8.35 0.02
C ARG A 34 2.62 9.07 0.99
N SER A 35 2.84 10.35 0.74
CA SER A 35 3.64 11.27 1.54
C SER A 35 2.82 11.96 2.63
N VAL A 36 1.49 11.94 2.49
CA VAL A 36 0.53 12.47 3.48
C VAL A 36 -0.56 11.45 3.79
N PRO A 37 -1.19 11.49 4.99
CA PRO A 37 -2.35 10.67 5.29
C PRO A 37 -3.46 10.84 4.24
N SER A 38 -4.17 9.76 3.95
CA SER A 38 -5.24 9.78 2.94
C SER A 38 -6.62 9.97 3.58
N ALA A 39 -7.58 10.41 2.77
CA ALA A 39 -9.00 10.26 3.09
C ALA A 39 -9.39 8.77 3.13
N ILE A 40 -10.63 8.47 3.54
CA ILE A 40 -11.18 7.12 3.32
C ILE A 40 -11.39 6.92 1.82
N GLU A 41 -10.89 5.81 1.32
CA GLU A 41 -11.04 5.33 -0.04
C GLU A 41 -11.78 3.98 -0.02
N GLY A 42 -12.77 3.83 -0.90
CA GLY A 42 -13.49 2.57 -1.11
C GLY A 42 -12.89 1.79 -2.28
N THR A 43 -12.55 0.53 -2.09
CA THR A 43 -11.92 -0.30 -3.12
C THR A 43 -12.37 -1.75 -3.00
N LEU A 44 -12.48 -2.46 -4.13
CA LEU A 44 -12.64 -3.90 -4.13
C LEU A 44 -11.26 -4.56 -4.04
N TYR A 45 -10.96 -5.19 -2.90
CA TYR A 45 -9.76 -6.01 -2.79
C TYR A 45 -10.06 -7.38 -3.38
N ARG A 46 -9.34 -7.76 -4.43
CA ARG A 46 -9.21 -9.17 -4.87
C ARG A 46 -8.27 -9.92 -3.93
N PRO A 47 -8.21 -11.27 -3.93
CA PRO A 47 -7.27 -12.02 -3.10
C PRO A 47 -5.85 -11.46 -3.20
N LEU A 48 -5.31 -11.00 -2.08
CA LEU A 48 -4.03 -10.29 -2.05
C LEU A 48 -3.40 -10.34 -0.66
N ILE A 49 -2.11 -10.02 -0.63
CA ILE A 49 -1.35 -9.69 0.58
C ILE A 49 -0.90 -8.23 0.46
N CYS A 50 -1.30 -7.40 1.41
CA CYS A 50 -0.87 -6.01 1.50
C CYS A 50 0.14 -5.87 2.64
N LEU A 51 1.39 -5.56 2.31
CA LEU A 51 2.46 -5.35 3.27
C LEU A 51 2.58 -3.86 3.61
N ILE A 52 2.56 -3.52 4.89
CA ILE A 52 2.77 -2.14 5.33
C ILE A 52 4.26 -1.92 5.56
N LEU A 53 4.94 -1.38 4.56
CA LEU A 53 6.39 -1.17 4.62
C LEU A 53 6.77 0.00 5.52
N GLN A 54 5.99 1.08 5.46
CA GLN A 54 6.17 2.31 6.25
C GLN A 54 4.83 2.89 6.64
N GLY A 55 4.82 3.74 7.66
CA GLY A 55 3.60 4.42 8.08
C GLY A 55 2.61 3.51 8.79
N ALA A 56 1.31 3.69 8.50
CA ALA A 56 0.23 2.84 8.99
C ALA A 56 -1.02 2.98 8.09
N LYS A 57 -1.82 1.92 8.04
CA LYS A 57 -3.06 1.85 7.27
C LYS A 57 -4.20 1.30 8.12
N ASP A 58 -5.36 1.95 8.04
CA ASP A 58 -6.60 1.40 8.56
C ASP A 58 -7.38 0.76 7.41
N VAL A 59 -7.97 -0.40 7.67
CA VAL A 59 -8.78 -1.15 6.72
C VAL A 59 -10.04 -1.65 7.42
N ALA A 60 -11.19 -1.52 6.76
CA ALA A 60 -12.46 -2.03 7.23
C ALA A 60 -13.25 -2.71 6.10
N SER A 61 -13.95 -3.79 6.43
CA SER A 61 -14.89 -4.51 5.58
C SER A 61 -16.01 -5.08 6.45
N GLY A 62 -17.25 -4.67 6.19
CA GLY A 62 -18.40 -5.02 7.02
C GLY A 62 -18.18 -4.67 8.50
N ALA A 63 -18.23 -5.67 9.37
CA ALA A 63 -18.02 -5.52 10.82
C ALA A 63 -16.53 -5.63 11.25
N VAL A 64 -15.62 -5.92 10.32
CA VAL A 64 -14.19 -6.07 10.62
C VAL A 64 -13.49 -4.75 10.34
N ALA A 65 -12.72 -4.26 11.30
CA ALA A 65 -11.81 -3.12 11.14
C ALA A 65 -10.47 -3.44 11.80
N VAL A 66 -9.38 -3.11 11.12
CA VAL A 66 -8.01 -3.36 11.56
C VAL A 66 -7.14 -2.13 11.37
N HIS A 67 -6.30 -1.85 12.36
CA HIS A 67 -5.18 -0.92 12.24
C HIS A 67 -3.91 -1.72 11.96
N CYS A 68 -3.22 -1.41 10.87
CA CYS A 68 -2.00 -2.10 10.46
C CYS A 68 -0.83 -1.09 10.38
N PRO A 69 0.03 -1.05 11.41
CA PRO A 69 1.24 -0.24 11.36
C PRO A 69 2.33 -0.95 10.52
N ALA A 70 3.43 -0.23 10.26
CA ALA A 70 4.59 -0.79 9.57
C ALA A 70 5.03 -2.17 10.13
N GLY A 71 5.48 -3.05 9.24
CA GLY A 71 5.86 -4.44 9.55
C GLY A 71 4.68 -5.43 9.64
N HIS A 72 3.43 -4.96 9.53
CA HIS A 72 2.25 -5.82 9.50
C HIS A 72 1.78 -6.10 8.08
N ALA A 73 0.91 -7.09 7.93
CA ALA A 73 0.29 -7.46 6.68
C ALA A 73 -1.23 -7.59 6.83
N ILE A 74 -1.95 -7.29 5.75
CA ILE A 74 -3.37 -7.58 5.59
C ILE A 74 -3.49 -8.66 4.52
N ILE A 75 -4.13 -9.78 4.87
CA ILE A 75 -4.33 -10.91 3.97
C ILE A 75 -5.82 -11.02 3.69
N VAL A 76 -6.17 -10.99 2.41
CA VAL A 76 -7.54 -11.11 1.94
C VAL A 76 -7.64 -12.35 1.05
N SER A 77 -8.57 -13.26 1.37
CA SER A 77 -8.69 -14.57 0.71
C SER A 77 -9.71 -14.62 -0.43
N HIS A 78 -10.58 -13.63 -0.53
CA HIS A 78 -11.68 -13.54 -1.49
C HIS A 78 -12.02 -12.07 -1.75
N ASP A 79 -12.82 -11.81 -2.78
CA ASP A 79 -13.22 -10.45 -3.13
C ASP A 79 -13.98 -9.77 -1.99
N LEU A 80 -13.44 -8.65 -1.50
CA LEU A 80 -14.01 -7.89 -0.38
C LEU A 80 -14.11 -6.39 -0.69
N PRO A 81 -15.28 -5.75 -0.44
CA PRO A 81 -15.37 -4.31 -0.43
C PRO A 81 -14.65 -3.76 0.81
N VAL A 82 -13.65 -2.92 0.59
CA VAL A 82 -12.78 -2.39 1.63
C VAL A 82 -12.89 -0.88 1.67
N LEU A 83 -13.13 -0.33 2.86
CA LEU A 83 -12.84 1.06 3.18
C LEU A 83 -11.44 1.10 3.79
N SER A 84 -10.57 1.96 3.27
CA SER A 84 -9.23 2.09 3.83
C SER A 84 -8.74 3.53 3.86
N ARG A 85 -7.78 3.80 4.73
CA ARG A 85 -7.02 5.04 4.72
C ARG A 85 -5.61 4.83 5.21
N ILE A 86 -4.68 5.61 4.69
CA ILE A 86 -3.35 5.74 5.25
C ILE A 86 -3.44 6.74 6.40
N THR A 87 -3.20 6.26 7.63
CA THR A 87 -3.34 7.06 8.86
C THR A 87 -2.03 7.73 9.26
N ARG A 88 -0.90 7.14 8.90
CA ARG A 88 0.42 7.72 9.05
C ARG A 88 1.19 7.54 7.76
N ALA A 89 1.66 8.64 7.18
CA ALA A 89 2.52 8.67 6.01
C ALA A 89 3.93 9.13 6.40
N SER A 90 4.90 8.83 5.54
CA SER A 90 6.29 9.28 5.69
C SER A 90 6.69 10.01 4.42
N THR A 91 7.36 11.14 4.57
CA THR A 91 7.91 11.92 3.45
C THR A 91 9.31 11.46 3.03
N ALA A 92 9.75 10.28 3.49
CA ALA A 92 11.09 9.75 3.27
C ALA A 92 11.59 10.01 1.83
#